data_AF-A0A9Q3IAE3-F1
#
_entry.id   AF-A0A9Q3IAE3-F1
#
_cell.length_a   1.000
_cell.length_b   1.000
_cell.length_c   1.000
_cell.angle_alpha   90.00
_cell.angle_beta   90.00
_cell.angle_gamma   90.00
#
_symmetry.space_group_name_H-M   'P 1'
#
loop_
_entity.id
_entity.type
_entity.pdbx_description
1 polymer ?
#
loop_
_entity_poly.entity_id
_entity_poly.type
_entity_poly.pdbx_seq_one_letter_code
_entity_poly.pdbx_strand_id
1 'polypeptide(L)'
;MENAFESVIFNSEKDKPLIWFLKQKDRLSALHPDMSDSIINMKILRKCGGELEHAIKCSCVGPCSSEYYINAMENIITRTRIGKTWTRTPIQSKMVPKISRDDKTP
;
A
#
# COMPACT_ATOMS: atom_id res chain seq x y z
N MET A 1 -15.81 -11.90 -18.63
CA MET A 1 -14.51 -11.24 -18.87
C MET A 1 -14.32 -10.28 -17.71
N GLU A 2 -13.80 -10.79 -16.59
CA GLU A 2 -13.56 -9.96 -15.41
C GLU A 2 -12.51 -8.91 -15.77
N ASN A 3 -12.81 -7.62 -15.60
CA ASN A 3 -11.86 -6.55 -15.85
C ASN A 3 -10.66 -6.81 -14.97
N ALA A 4 -9.56 -7.26 -15.56
CA ALA A 4 -8.42 -7.70 -14.81
C ALA A 4 -7.73 -6.53 -14.06
N PHE A 5 -8.10 -5.28 -14.36
CA PHE A 5 -7.81 -4.08 -13.56
C PHE A 5 -8.68 -3.97 -12.29
N GLU A 6 -9.95 -4.39 -12.35
CA GLU A 6 -10.88 -4.24 -11.23
C GLU A 6 -10.52 -5.12 -10.04
N SER A 7 -10.01 -6.34 -10.27
CA SER A 7 -9.61 -7.27 -9.21
C SER A 7 -8.20 -7.03 -8.65
N VAL A 8 -7.45 -6.04 -9.15
CA VAL A 8 -6.07 -5.77 -8.71
C VAL A 8 -6.02 -4.59 -7.76
N ILE A 9 -5.53 -4.84 -6.55
CA ILE A 9 -5.26 -3.84 -5.51
C ILE A 9 -3.75 -3.73 -5.34
N PHE A 10 -3.25 -2.50 -5.14
CA PHE A 10 -1.83 -2.27 -4.91
C PHE A 10 -1.41 -2.76 -3.53
N ASN A 11 -0.31 -3.51 -3.44
CA ASN A 11 0.27 -3.95 -2.17
C ASN A 11 1.68 -3.38 -2.00
N SER A 12 1.87 -2.48 -1.02
CA SER A 12 3.16 -1.80 -0.83
C SER A 12 4.31 -2.71 -0.35
N GLU A 13 4.03 -3.93 0.10
CA GLU A 13 5.03 -4.92 0.51
C GLU A 13 5.48 -5.81 -0.65
N LYS A 14 4.62 -6.01 -1.67
CA LYS A 14 4.86 -6.93 -2.78
C LYS A 14 5.12 -6.21 -4.10
N ASP A 15 4.47 -5.08 -4.32
CA ASP A 15 4.48 -4.35 -5.59
C ASP A 15 5.43 -3.16 -5.54
N LYS A 16 6.18 -2.97 -6.63
CA LYS A 16 6.95 -1.73 -6.85
C LYS A 16 6.04 -0.67 -7.47
N PRO A 17 5.93 0.54 -6.90
CA PRO A 17 5.00 1.57 -7.36
C PRO A 17 5.14 1.89 -8.85
N LEU A 18 6.36 2.11 -9.34
CA LEU A 18 6.62 2.42 -10.75
C LEU A 18 6.12 1.30 -11.69
N ILE A 19 6.54 0.06 -11.44
CA ILE A 19 6.18 -1.08 -12.30
C ILE A 19 4.68 -1.34 -12.26
N TRP A 20 4.09 -1.30 -11.07
CA TRP A 20 2.68 -1.57 -10.88
C TRP A 20 1.80 -0.49 -11.53
N PHE A 21 2.16 0.79 -11.35
CA PHE A 21 1.42 1.92 -11.92
C PHE A 21 1.43 1.87 -13.45
N LEU A 22 2.60 1.68 -14.06
CA LEU A 22 2.73 1.57 -15.52
C LEU A 22 1.93 0.39 -16.07
N LYS A 23 1.96 -0.76 -15.40
CA LYS A 23 1.18 -1.93 -15.78
C LYS A 23 -0.33 -1.67 -15.73
N GLN A 24 -0.83 -0.95 -14.74
CA GLN A 24 -2.26 -0.61 -14.68
C GLN A 24 -2.65 0.46 -15.70
N LYS A 25 -1.76 1.42 -15.97
CA LYS A 25 -1.94 2.45 -17.00
C LYS A 25 -2.06 1.83 -18.39
N ASP A 26 -1.17 0.92 -18.73
CA ASP A 26 -1.21 0.17 -20.00
C ASP A 26 -2.54 -0.60 -20.16
N ARG A 27 -2.96 -1.32 -19.12
CA ARG A 27 -4.22 -2.07 -19.13
C ARG A 27 -5.45 -1.16 -19.29
N LEU A 28 -5.50 -0.04 -18.56
CA LEU A 28 -6.61 0.90 -18.68
C LEU A 28 -6.61 1.60 -20.05
N SER A 29 -5.44 1.95 -20.58
CA SER A 29 -5.33 2.56 -21.91
C SER A 29 -5.74 1.59 -23.00
N ALA A 30 -5.44 0.30 -22.86
CA ALA A 30 -5.87 -0.74 -23.80
C ALA A 30 -7.40 -1.00 -23.74
N LEU A 31 -8.01 -0.89 -22.55
CA LEU A 31 -9.46 -1.07 -22.36
C LEU A 31 -10.28 0.17 -22.70
N HIS A 32 -9.70 1.36 -22.52
CA HIS A 32 -10.36 2.65 -22.70
C HIS A 32 -9.42 3.64 -23.41
N PRO A 33 -9.18 3.49 -24.71
CA PRO A 33 -8.27 4.37 -25.46
C PRO A 33 -8.73 5.84 -25.48
N ASP A 34 -10.03 6.10 -25.40
CA ASP A 34 -10.61 7.46 -25.37
C ASP A 34 -10.52 8.14 -24.00
N MET A 35 -9.99 7.47 -22.97
CA MET A 35 -9.92 8.01 -21.61
C MET A 35 -8.69 8.90 -21.44
N SER A 36 -8.88 10.11 -20.92
CA SER A 36 -7.76 11.02 -20.62
C SER A 36 -6.81 10.44 -19.58
N ASP A 37 -5.51 10.72 -19.74
CA ASP A 37 -4.45 10.26 -18.84
C ASP A 37 -4.71 10.62 -17.37
N SER A 38 -5.24 11.82 -17.12
CA SER A 38 -5.64 12.26 -15.78
C SER A 38 -6.69 11.35 -15.13
N ILE A 39 -7.69 10.91 -15.89
CA ILE A 39 -8.74 10.00 -15.42
C ILE A 39 -8.17 8.59 -15.21
N ILE A 40 -7.28 8.13 -16.10
CA ILE A 40 -6.57 6.86 -15.94
C ILE A 40 -5.76 6.89 -14.63
N ASN A 41 -4.96 7.93 -14.41
CA ASN A 41 -4.15 8.10 -13.21
C ASN A 41 -5.03 8.08 -11.95
N MET A 42 -6.16 8.81 -11.96
CA MET A 42 -7.07 8.84 -10.82
C MET A 42 -7.74 7.49 -10.55
N LYS A 43 -8.08 6.71 -11.60
CA LYS A 43 -8.57 5.34 -11.43
C LYS A 43 -7.52 4.43 -10.79
N ILE A 44 -6.26 4.55 -11.20
CA ILE A 44 -5.16 3.77 -10.63
C ILE A 44 -4.97 4.09 -9.15
N LEU A 45 -5.03 5.36 -8.75
CA LEU A 45 -4.90 5.76 -7.34
C LEU A 45 -6.00 5.18 -6.44
N ARG A 46 -7.23 5.04 -6.94
CA ARG A 46 -8.33 4.38 -6.20
C ARG A 46 -8.04 2.91 -5.88
N LYS A 47 -7.12 2.26 -6.60
CA LYS A 47 -6.71 0.88 -6.34
C LYS A 47 -5.62 0.78 -5.27
N CYS A 48 -5.11 1.89 -4.76
CA CYS A 48 -4.21 1.93 -3.62
C CYS A 48 -4.98 1.86 -2.29
N GLY A 49 -6.17 2.47 -2.27
CA GLY A 49 -7.10 2.42 -1.16
C GLY A 49 -6.59 3.10 0.13
N GLY A 50 -7.56 3.34 1.03
CA GLY A 50 -7.30 3.74 2.42
C GLY A 50 -6.39 4.95 2.57
N GLU A 51 -5.45 4.83 3.51
CA GLU A 51 -4.52 5.91 3.88
C GLU A 51 -3.52 6.24 2.78
N LEU A 52 -3.13 5.27 1.95
CA LEU A 52 -2.18 5.49 0.87
C LEU A 52 -2.81 6.35 -0.24
N GLU A 53 -4.04 6.04 -0.65
CA GLU A 53 -4.79 6.89 -1.60
C GLU A 53 -4.94 8.31 -1.07
N HIS A 54 -5.32 8.46 0.20
CA HIS A 54 -5.50 9.77 0.81
C HIS A 54 -4.19 10.57 0.85
N ALA A 55 -3.09 9.95 1.29
CA ALA A 55 -1.78 10.59 1.37
C ALA A 55 -1.28 11.06 -0.01
N ILE A 56 -1.47 10.24 -1.05
CA ILE A 56 -1.07 10.62 -2.41
C ILE A 56 -1.92 11.78 -2.91
N LYS A 57 -3.24 11.75 -2.69
CA LYS A 57 -4.13 12.86 -3.05
C LYS A 57 -3.76 14.16 -2.33
N CYS A 58 -3.45 14.11 -1.04
CA CYS A 58 -3.00 15.28 -0.29
C CYS A 58 -1.65 15.82 -0.76
N SER A 59 -0.77 14.96 -1.31
CA SER A 59 0.50 15.42 -1.87
C SER A 59 0.35 16.23 -3.16
N CYS A 60 -0.71 15.97 -3.94
CA CYS A 60 -0.92 16.57 -5.25
C CYS A 60 -1.98 17.70 -5.19
N VAL A 61 -1.53 18.95 -5.26
CA VAL A 61 -2.41 20.13 -5.33
C VAL A 61 -2.60 20.54 -6.81
N GLY A 62 -3.33 19.74 -7.60
CA GLY A 62 -3.67 20.07 -9.00
C GLY A 62 -3.64 18.88 -9.97
N PRO A 63 -3.65 19.11 -11.29
CA PRO A 63 -3.45 18.06 -12.29
C PRO A 63 -1.99 17.61 -12.30
N CYS A 64 -1.65 16.61 -11.49
CA CYS A 64 -0.30 16.04 -11.48
C CYS A 64 -0.11 15.00 -12.59
N SER A 65 1.11 14.94 -13.12
CA SER A 65 1.54 13.94 -14.10
C SER A 65 1.68 12.56 -13.46
N SER A 66 1.62 11.49 -14.27
CA SER A 66 1.85 10.12 -13.81
C SER A 66 3.19 9.93 -13.09
N GLU A 67 4.25 10.61 -13.53
CA GLU A 67 5.56 10.58 -12.87
C GLU A 67 5.51 11.13 -11.43
N TYR A 68 4.75 12.22 -11.23
CA TYR A 68 4.55 12.79 -9.90
C TYR A 68 3.85 11.80 -8.97
N TYR A 69 2.79 11.13 -9.46
CA TYR A 69 2.07 10.14 -8.66
C TYR A 69 2.94 8.94 -8.28
N ILE A 70 3.77 8.46 -9.22
CA ILE A 70 4.72 7.37 -8.94
C ILE A 70 5.72 7.79 -7.88
N ASN A 71 6.33 8.97 -8.02
CA ASN A 71 7.30 9.49 -7.06
C ASN A 71 6.65 9.71 -5.69
N ALA A 72 5.41 10.24 -5.63
CA ALA A 72 4.66 10.40 -4.40
C ALA A 72 4.39 9.05 -3.71
N MET A 73 3.98 8.03 -4.46
CA MET A 73 3.82 6.67 -3.95
C MET A 73 5.10 6.13 -3.35
N GLU A 74 6.22 6.17 -4.09
CA GLU A 74 7.50 5.67 -3.61
C GLU A 74 7.94 6.41 -2.34
N ASN A 75 7.79 7.73 -2.32
CA ASN A 75 8.17 8.56 -1.20
C ASN A 75 7.32 8.26 0.05
N ILE A 76 5.99 8.15 -0.08
CA ILE A 76 5.08 7.84 1.02
C ILE A 76 5.33 6.42 1.56
N ILE A 77 5.47 5.42 0.69
CA ILE A 77 5.73 4.04 1.12
C ILE A 77 7.08 3.94 1.85
N THR A 78 8.09 4.65 1.35
CA THR A 78 9.44 4.65 1.92
C THR A 78 9.50 5.40 3.25
N ARG A 79 8.81 6.55 3.38
CA ARG A 79 8.94 7.44 4.54
C ARG A 79 7.93 7.18 5.65
N THR A 80 6.70 6.80 5.33
CA THR A 80 5.60 6.80 6.30
C THR A 80 5.21 5.42 6.82
N ARG A 81 5.78 4.32 6.28
CA ARG A 81 5.39 2.91 6.56
C ARG A 81 3.88 2.62 6.35
N ILE A 82 3.13 3.54 5.75
CA ILE A 82 1.71 3.39 5.43
C ILE A 82 1.56 2.21 4.44
N GLY A 83 0.64 1.29 4.73
CA GLY A 83 0.39 0.08 3.94
C GLY A 83 1.23 -1.15 4.32
N LYS A 84 2.19 -1.04 5.25
CA LYS A 84 2.82 -2.24 5.83
C LYS A 84 1.84 -2.89 6.80
N THR A 85 1.46 -4.13 6.56
CA THR A 85 0.79 -4.91 7.60
C THR A 85 1.78 -5.04 8.75
N TRP A 86 1.48 -4.45 9.90
CA TRP A 86 2.23 -4.73 11.11
C TRP A 86 1.93 -6.19 11.47
N THR A 87 2.69 -7.14 10.93
CA THR A 87 2.71 -8.49 11.46
C THR A 87 3.22 -8.34 12.88
N ARG A 88 2.31 -8.30 13.85
CA ARG A 88 2.60 -8.69 15.22
C ARG A 88 3.17 -10.10 15.10
N THR A 89 4.49 -10.23 15.04
CA THR A 89 5.12 -11.47 15.47
C THR A 89 4.60 -11.68 16.89
N PRO A 90 3.89 -12.78 17.19
CA PRO A 90 3.61 -13.10 18.57
C PRO A 90 4.98 -13.24 19.22
N ILE A 91 5.30 -12.30 20.11
CA ILE A 91 6.45 -12.43 21.00
C ILE A 91 6.22 -13.76 21.70
N GLN A 92 6.99 -14.79 21.35
CA GLN A 92 7.02 -16.02 22.12
C GLN A 92 7.45 -15.61 23.52
N SER A 93 6.46 -15.50 24.39
CA SER A 93 6.65 -15.28 25.82
C SER A 93 7.40 -16.52 26.31
N LYS A 94 8.72 -16.39 26.45
CA LYS A 94 9.55 -17.44 27.01
C LYS A 94 9.05 -17.65 28.43
N MET A 95 8.43 -18.81 28.68
CA MET A 95 7.93 -19.20 30.00
C MET A 95 9.08 -19.08 31.00
N VAL A 96 8.96 -18.14 31.93
CA VAL A 96 9.83 -18.07 33.10
C VAL A 96 9.45 -19.24 34.01
N PRO A 97 10.37 -20.14 34.38
CA PRO A 97 10.06 -21.21 35.31
C PRO A 97 9.69 -20.63 36.68
N LYS A 98 8.54 -21.05 37.21
CA LYS A 98 8.05 -20.70 38.55
C LYS A 98 9.03 -21.26 39.59
N ILE A 99 9.78 -20.38 40.25
CA ILE A 99 10.46 -20.73 41.49
C ILE A 99 9.37 -20.83 42.57
N SER A 100 8.99 -22.06 42.94
CA SER A 100 8.17 -22.31 44.12
C SER A 100 8.99 -21.93 45.34
N ARG A 101 8.58 -20.86 46.04
CA ARG A 101 9.04 -20.58 47.40
C ARG A 101 8.04 -21.23 48.34
N ASP A 102 8.32 -22.47 48.68
CA ASP A 102 7.78 -23.14 49.85
C ASP A 102 8.97 -23.47 50.75
N ASP A 103 9.16 -22.72 51.83
CA ASP A 103 9.00 -23.28 53.18
C ASP A 103 9.40 -22.26 54.27
N LYS A 104 8.46 -22.13 55.22
CA LYS A 104 8.54 -21.65 56.61
C LYS A 104 8.91 -20.20 56.98
N THR A 105 7.88 -19.52 57.44
CA THR A 105 7.88 -18.51 58.52
C THR A 105 7.68 -19.22 59.88
N PRO A 106 7.78 -18.48 61.00
CA PRO A 106 8.93 -18.29 61.86
C PRO A 106 9.15 -19.40 62.92
#